data_AF-A0A7G8Q9L2-F1
#
_entry.id   AF-A0A7G8Q9L2-F1
#
_cell.length_a   1.000
_cell.length_b   1.000
_cell.length_c   1.000
_cell.angle_alpha   90.00
_cell.angle_beta   90.00
_cell.angle_gamma   90.00
#
_symmetry.space_group_name_H-M   'P 1'
#
loop_
_entity.id
_entity.type
_entity.pdbx_description
1 polymer ?
#
loop_
_entity_poly.entity_id
_entity_poly.type
_entity_poly.pdbx_seq_one_letter_code
_entity_poly.pdbx_strand_id
1 'polypeptide(L)'
;MATIKHHSPIYLWARLSEMEKVIWASAYAHAAGSASARARKADQTVRTLSALEQLREGDIGPEYDAARSNVMLDLPEFEAWYRVQLPVSRGSSAHPPSKDQCAKAYERYRRGLGDFY
;
A
#
# COMPACT_ATOMS: atom_id res chain seq x y z
N MET A 1 -15.18 -0.41 -33.95
CA MET A 1 -15.96 -0.14 -32.72
C MET A 1 -15.38 -0.96 -31.59
N ALA A 2 -14.67 -0.36 -30.65
CA ALA A 2 -14.05 -1.07 -29.53
C ALA A 2 -15.09 -1.30 -28.43
N THR A 3 -15.40 -2.57 -28.15
CA THR A 3 -16.35 -2.99 -27.12
C THR A 3 -15.76 -2.73 -25.74
N ILE A 4 -16.20 -1.65 -25.08
CA ILE A 4 -15.85 -1.38 -23.69
C ILE A 4 -16.56 -2.43 -22.83
N LYS A 5 -15.85 -3.49 -22.44
CA LYS A 5 -16.34 -4.48 -21.49
C LYS A 5 -16.56 -3.77 -20.15
N HIS A 6 -17.81 -3.50 -19.82
CA HIS A 6 -18.20 -3.11 -18.46
C HIS A 6 -17.94 -4.31 -17.55
N HIS A 7 -16.75 -4.35 -16.94
CA HIS A 7 -16.47 -5.30 -15.87
C HIS A 7 -17.46 -5.02 -14.73
N SER A 8 -18.28 -6.01 -14.41
CA SER A 8 -19.21 -5.97 -13.29
C SER A 8 -18.43 -5.73 -11.99
N PRO A 9 -18.87 -4.82 -11.10
CA PRO A 9 -18.13 -4.42 -9.89
C PRO A 9 -17.77 -5.60 -8.97
N ILE A 10 -18.55 -6.68 -9.02
CA ILE A 10 -18.30 -7.91 -8.25
C ILE A 10 -16.96 -8.55 -8.63
N TYR A 11 -16.52 -8.43 -9.89
CA TYR A 11 -15.30 -9.08 -10.37
C TYR A 11 -14.01 -8.35 -9.93
N LEU A 12 -14.14 -7.07 -9.57
CA LEU A 12 -13.02 -6.27 -9.08
C LEU A 12 -12.76 -6.56 -7.60
N TRP A 13 -13.81 -6.60 -6.78
CA TRP A 13 -13.71 -6.78 -5.33
C TRP A 13 -12.88 -8.01 -4.90
N ALA A 14 -13.09 -9.16 -5.56
CA ALA A 14 -12.38 -10.40 -5.23
C ALA A 14 -10.87 -10.35 -5.55
N ARG A 15 -10.44 -9.41 -6.40
CA ARG A 15 -9.04 -9.25 -6.83
C ARG A 15 -8.32 -8.13 -6.08
N LEU A 16 -9.05 -7.35 -5.29
CA LEU A 16 -8.48 -6.30 -4.46
C LEU A 16 -7.72 -6.93 -3.27
N SER A 17 -6.56 -6.39 -2.96
CA SER A 17 -5.92 -6.59 -1.67
C SER A 17 -6.82 -6.07 -0.53
N GLU A 18 -6.55 -6.47 0.71
CA GLU A 18 -7.35 -6.00 1.87
C GLU A 18 -7.34 -4.46 1.98
N MET A 19 -6.20 -3.82 1.69
CA MET A 19 -6.10 -2.36 1.66
C MET A 19 -6.96 -1.75 0.55
N GLU A 20 -6.91 -2.31 -0.67
CA GLU A 20 -7.74 -1.85 -1.77
C GLU A 20 -9.24 -2.04 -1.50
N LYS A 21 -9.63 -3.09 -0.77
CA LYS A 21 -11.03 -3.30 -0.33
C LYS A 21 -11.50 -2.23 0.65
N VAL A 22 -10.66 -1.83 1.60
CA VAL A 22 -10.97 -0.75 2.55
C VAL A 22 -11.18 0.57 1.80
N ILE A 23 -10.26 0.89 0.89
CA ILE A 23 -10.33 2.12 0.07
C ILE A 23 -11.57 2.10 -0.83
N TRP A 24 -11.86 0.96 -1.46
CA TRP A 24 -13.08 0.78 -2.27
C TRP A 24 -14.34 1.01 -1.43
N ALA A 25 -14.43 0.39 -0.24
CA ALA A 25 -15.59 0.50 0.63
C ALA A 25 -15.82 1.94 1.11
N SER A 26 -14.74 2.64 1.48
CA SER A 26 -14.79 4.06 1.84
C SER A 26 -15.28 4.92 0.67
N ALA A 27 -14.68 4.77 -0.53
CA ALA A 27 -15.08 5.50 -1.72
C ALA A 27 -16.54 5.23 -2.13
N TYR A 28 -17.01 3.99 -1.98
CA TYR A 28 -18.40 3.61 -2.23
C TYR A 28 -19.36 4.28 -1.23
N ALA A 29 -19.02 4.28 0.06
CA ALA A 29 -19.83 4.86 1.12
C ALA A 29 -19.97 6.38 0.99
N HIS A 30 -18.92 7.08 0.57
CA HIS A 30 -18.91 8.53 0.40
C HIS A 30 -19.51 9.02 -0.92
N ALA A 31 -19.60 8.17 -1.95
CA ALA A 31 -20.14 8.57 -3.23
C ALA A 31 -21.67 8.76 -3.20
N ALA A 32 -22.16 9.79 -3.89
CA ALA A 32 -23.59 10.03 -4.06
C ALA A 32 -24.16 9.30 -5.30
N GLY A 33 -25.48 9.12 -5.33
CA GLY A 33 -26.21 8.56 -6.47
C GLY A 33 -26.55 7.07 -6.33
N SER A 34 -26.87 6.42 -7.46
CA SER A 34 -27.28 5.02 -7.48
C SER A 34 -26.15 4.08 -7.06
N ALA A 35 -26.48 2.87 -6.59
CA ALA A 35 -25.49 1.84 -6.25
C ALA A 35 -24.47 1.59 -7.36
N SER A 36 -24.92 1.54 -8.62
CA SER A 36 -24.03 1.36 -9.78
C SER A 36 -23.14 2.58 -10.06
N ALA A 37 -23.59 3.80 -9.76
CA ALA A 37 -22.76 5.00 -9.88
C ALA A 37 -21.68 5.02 -8.79
N ARG A 38 -22.04 4.68 -7.54
CA ARG A 38 -21.12 4.57 -6.41
C ARG A 38 -20.06 3.50 -6.63
N ALA A 39 -20.45 2.31 -7.10
CA ALA A 39 -19.53 1.23 -7.44
C ALA A 39 -18.51 1.64 -8.51
N ARG A 40 -18.96 2.30 -9.59
CA ARG A 40 -18.05 2.81 -10.63
C ARG A 40 -17.06 3.85 -10.08
N LYS A 41 -17.49 4.71 -9.15
CA LYS A 41 -16.62 5.69 -8.51
C LYS A 41 -15.57 5.03 -7.62
N ALA A 42 -15.96 4.03 -6.85
CA ALA A 42 -15.04 3.23 -6.02
C ALA A 42 -14.02 2.47 -6.88
N ASP A 43 -14.48 1.80 -7.94
CA ASP A 43 -13.61 1.10 -8.91
C ASP A 43 -12.59 2.06 -9.54
N GLN A 44 -13.03 3.25 -9.94
CA GLN A 44 -12.15 4.28 -10.51
C GLN A 44 -11.12 4.75 -9.48
N THR A 45 -11.53 4.97 -8.23
CA THR A 45 -10.65 5.44 -7.15
C THR A 45 -9.52 4.46 -6.91
N VAL A 46 -9.84 3.16 -6.77
CA VAL A 46 -8.83 2.11 -6.61
C VAL A 46 -7.91 2.05 -7.82
N ARG A 47 -8.45 2.05 -9.05
CA ARG A 47 -7.62 2.02 -10.27
C ARG A 47 -6.68 3.22 -10.38
N THR A 48 -7.15 4.41 -10.02
CA THR A 48 -6.32 5.61 -10.01
C THR A 48 -5.22 5.49 -8.98
N LEU A 49 -5.52 4.99 -7.78
CA LEU A 49 -4.51 4.75 -6.76
C LEU A 49 -3.46 3.74 -7.23
N SER A 50 -3.87 2.58 -7.74
CA SER A 50 -2.93 1.56 -8.24
C SER A 50 -2.06 2.10 -9.39
N ALA A 51 -2.61 2.95 -10.27
CA ALA A 51 -1.84 3.60 -11.32
C ALA A 51 -0.82 4.61 -10.77
N LEU A 52 -1.19 5.40 -9.75
CA LEU A 52 -0.27 6.31 -9.08
C LEU A 52 0.85 5.55 -8.36
N GLU A 53 0.55 4.39 -7.77
CA GLU A 53 1.56 3.51 -7.18
C GLU A 53 2.54 2.97 -8.22
N GLN A 54 2.05 2.56 -9.40
CA GLN A 54 2.90 2.08 -10.49
C GLN A 54 3.79 3.19 -11.08
N LEU A 55 3.30 4.43 -11.09
CA LEU A 55 4.04 5.60 -11.55
C LEU A 55 4.97 6.19 -10.49
N ARG A 56 4.91 5.68 -9.25
CA ARG A 56 5.76 6.14 -8.16
C ARG A 56 7.17 5.63 -8.40
N GLU A 57 7.96 6.38 -9.16
CA GLU A 57 9.39 6.17 -9.32
C GLU A 57 10.10 6.46 -7.99
N GLY A 58 10.82 5.47 -7.46
CA GLY A 58 11.65 5.60 -6.27
C GLY A 58 11.53 4.39 -5.35
N ASP A 59 12.67 3.88 -4.90
CA ASP A 59 12.74 2.91 -3.81
C ASP A 59 12.24 3.60 -2.53
N ILE A 60 11.00 3.31 -2.12
CA ILE A 60 10.35 3.90 -0.93
C ILE A 60 10.99 3.34 0.35
N GLY A 61 11.93 2.40 0.19
CA GLY A 61 12.64 1.74 1.25
C GLY A 61 11.85 0.54 1.78
N PRO A 62 12.54 -0.45 2.34
CA PRO A 62 11.91 -1.68 2.81
C PRO A 62 10.84 -1.43 3.87
N GLU A 63 10.95 -0.36 4.66
CA GLU A 63 9.95 0.05 5.65
C GLU A 63 8.53 0.21 5.08
N TYR A 64 8.41 0.66 3.83
CA TYR A 64 7.12 0.87 3.18
C TYR A 64 6.53 -0.45 2.69
N ASP A 65 7.36 -1.33 2.12
CA ASP A 65 6.93 -2.66 1.68
C ASP A 65 6.46 -3.53 2.85
N ALA A 66 7.15 -3.43 4.00
CA ALA A 66 6.74 -4.09 5.23
C ALA A 66 5.38 -3.57 5.73
N ALA A 67 5.18 -2.25 5.72
CA ALA A 67 3.92 -1.64 6.13
C ALA A 67 2.76 -2.06 5.20
N ARG A 68 2.97 -2.05 3.89
CA ARG A 68 1.98 -2.48 2.89
C ARG A 68 1.60 -3.96 3.01
N SER A 69 2.55 -4.80 3.42
CA SER A 69 2.30 -6.21 3.66
C SER A 69 1.43 -6.46 4.92
N ASN A 70 1.07 -5.38 5.64
CA ASN A 70 0.26 -5.41 6.86
C ASN A 70 0.84 -6.35 7.93
N VAL A 71 2.16 -6.54 7.92
CA VAL A 71 2.88 -7.24 8.98
C VAL A 71 2.97 -6.26 10.14
N MET A 72 2.47 -6.63 11.31
CA MET A 72 2.59 -5.84 12.55
C MET A 72 3.87 -6.28 13.27
N LEU A 73 4.87 -5.40 13.27
CA LEU A 73 6.15 -5.58 13.95
C LEU A 73 6.26 -4.53 15.05
N ASP A 74 6.66 -4.95 16.24
CA ASP A 74 7.13 -4.02 17.26
C ASP A 74 8.54 -3.49 16.90
N LEU A 75 9.04 -2.50 17.65
CA LEU A 75 10.34 -1.88 17.36
C LEU A 75 11.50 -2.91 17.40
N PRO A 76 11.61 -3.78 18.42
CA PRO A 76 12.63 -4.85 18.42
C PRO A 76 12.56 -5.78 17.19
N GLU A 77 11.37 -6.24 16.81
CA GLU A 77 11.17 -7.11 15.66
C GLU A 77 11.53 -6.40 14.35
N PHE A 78 11.08 -5.15 14.20
CA PHE A 78 11.41 -4.31 13.06
C PHE A 78 12.91 -4.06 12.97
N GLU A 79 13.60 -3.75 14.08
CA GLU A 79 15.05 -3.51 14.09
C GLU A 79 15.81 -4.76 13.60
N ALA A 80 15.45 -5.94 14.11
CA ALA A 80 16.07 -7.19 13.71
C ALA A 80 15.90 -7.48 12.21
N TRP A 81 14.68 -7.29 11.69
CA TRP A 81 14.37 -7.47 10.29
C TRP A 81 15.05 -6.41 9.39
N TYR A 82 14.96 -5.14 9.75
CA TYR A 82 15.44 -4.01 8.93
C TYR A 82 16.97 -4.03 8.75
N ARG A 83 17.71 -4.47 9.78
CA ARG A 83 19.17 -4.64 9.71
C ARG A 83 19.61 -5.67 8.66
N VAL A 84 18.76 -6.64 8.35
CA VAL A 84 19.01 -7.64 7.30
C VAL A 84 18.48 -7.15 5.96
N GLN A 85 17.27 -6.58 5.95
CA GLN A 85 16.57 -6.21 4.72
C GLN A 85 17.22 -5.00 4.01
N LEU A 86 17.73 -4.03 4.76
CA LEU A 86 18.33 -2.83 4.16
C LEU A 86 19.60 -3.14 3.35
N PRO A 87 20.54 -3.98 3.83
CA PRO A 87 21.66 -4.43 2.99
C PRO A 87 21.23 -5.27 1.78
N VAL A 88 20.20 -6.10 1.92
CA VAL A 88 19.68 -6.90 0.79
C VAL A 88 19.12 -6.00 -0.31
N SER A 89 18.36 -4.96 0.06
CA SER A 89 17.78 -4.01 -0.90
C SER A 89 18.83 -3.10 -1.56
N ARG A 90 19.87 -2.69 -0.83
CA ARG A 90 20.92 -1.77 -1.33
C ARG A 90 22.15 -2.45 -1.93
N GLY A 91 22.24 -3.78 -1.83
CA GLY A 91 23.40 -4.56 -2.22
C GLY A 91 24.40 -4.78 -1.08
N SER A 92 25.21 -5.83 -1.23
CA SER A 92 26.07 -6.44 -0.20
C SER A 92 27.20 -5.55 0.36
N SER A 93 27.40 -4.34 -0.16
CA SER A 93 28.35 -3.35 0.36
C SER A 93 27.75 -2.37 1.37
N ALA A 94 26.44 -2.42 1.61
CA ALA A 94 25.78 -1.54 2.55
C ALA A 94 26.07 -1.94 4.00
N HIS A 95 26.48 -0.96 4.81
CA HIS A 95 26.68 -1.16 6.24
C HIS A 95 25.34 -1.38 6.94
N PRO A 96 25.29 -2.23 7.99
CA PRO A 96 24.09 -2.39 8.80
C PRO A 96 23.66 -1.03 9.39
N PRO A 97 22.36 -0.71 9.39
CA PRO A 97 21.86 0.53 9.96
C PRO A 97 22.11 0.58 11.47
N SER A 98 22.43 1.77 11.99
CA SER A 98 22.56 2.03 13.42
C SER A 98 21.19 1.95 14.12
N LYS A 99 21.19 1.88 15.46
CA LYS A 99 19.95 1.92 16.25
C LYS A 99 19.10 3.16 15.97
N ASP A 100 19.73 4.33 15.86
CA ASP A 100 19.03 5.58 15.53
C ASP A 100 18.42 5.55 14.12
N GLN A 101 19.13 4.95 13.16
CA GLN A 101 18.61 4.76 11.80
C GLN A 101 17.43 3.77 11.78
N CYS A 102 17.50 2.70 12.57
CA CYS A 102 16.40 1.75 12.72
C CYS A 102 15.16 2.40 13.35
N ALA A 103 15.34 3.21 14.40
CA ALA A 103 14.25 3.96 15.03
C ALA A 103 13.56 4.93 14.04
N LYS A 104 14.35 5.68 13.25
CA LYS A 104 13.83 6.57 12.20
C LYS A 104 13.11 5.80 11.07
N ALA A 105 13.58 4.61 10.72
CA ALA A 105 12.90 3.75 9.76
C ALA A 105 11.60 3.16 10.35
N TYR A 106 11.60 2.81 11.63
CA TYR A 106 10.41 2.34 12.34
C TYR A 106 9.30 3.38 12.39
N GLU A 107 9.63 4.66 12.61
CA GLU A 107 8.66 5.74 12.52
C GLU A 107 8.02 5.86 11.13
N ARG A 108 8.80 5.66 10.06
CA ARG A 108 8.29 5.66 8.68
C ARG A 108 7.39 4.44 8.42
N TYR A 109 7.80 3.27 8.88
CA TYR A 109 7.00 2.04 8.85
C TYR A 109 5.67 2.23 9.59
N ARG A 110 5.69 2.77 10.81
CA ARG A 110 4.48 3.07 11.60
C ARG A 110 3.54 4.05 10.91
N ARG A 111 4.09 5.08 10.26
CA ARG A 111 3.28 6.00 9.44
C ARG A 111 2.68 5.28 8.24
N GLY A 112 3.43 4.38 7.60
CA GLY A 112 2.94 3.53 6.51
C GLY A 112 1.82 2.56 6.94
N LEU A 113 1.83 2.11 8.20
CA LEU A 113 0.70 1.36 8.78
C LEU A 113 -0.54 2.24 9.01
N GLY A 114 -0.32 3.54 9.16
CA GLY A 114 -1.27 4.51 9.69
C GLY A 114 -1.76 5.55 8.69
N ASP A 115 -1.69 5.31 7.37
CA ASP A 115 -2.29 6.18 6.33
C ASP A 115 -3.83 6.09 6.34
N PHE A 116 -4.40 6.26 7.54
CA PHE A 116 -5.80 6.21 7.93
C PHE A 116 -6.34 7.59 8.36
N TYR A 117 -5.66 8.69 8.04
CA TYR A 117 -6.18 10.05 8.27
C TYR A 117 -5.87 11.01 7.12
#